data_AF-A0A7S1L8A4-F1
#
_entry.id   AF-A0A7S1L8A4-F1
#
_cell.length_a   1.000
_cell.length_b   1.000
_cell.length_c   1.000
_cell.angle_alpha   90.00
_cell.angle_beta   90.00
_cell.angle_gamma   90.00
#
_symmetry.space_group_name_H-M   'P 1'
#
loop_
_entity.id
_entity.type
_entity.pdbx_description
1 polymer ?
#
loop_
_entity_poly.entity_id
_entity_poly.type
_entity_poly.pdbx_seq_one_letter_code
_entity_poly.pdbx_strand_id
1 'polypeptide(L)'
;LMYASEACRDRNDMKLIFLDTCDDVDHFLESYFIIFLSHQWLSWHGPDPHQVQYKCSCRGINKLIKDKNWDPNTTFIWCDYISIPQRCSAIQTLAIFSLPVYSSKVSAFIVVAPSAVHQQTSAECALSSYRVRAWCRAEMLSHALCKGIANMYVANEDGLIPFQQDSSLVRDSMYVFEGELTCCRMKHTDMEVCDKEKLVVPFLGLYSYVVHTLAWKTDTMDADTKDFFFKIVEQKDRIFPSAFQFVTEAGSEKRPLFSGLVDLMEAEVKNAEMEHFVDFRKASSMVMCVPTTHGAGRVTETGSETMPMKARFSSLTKEEEAELPGPASPTCGLCKEEDQVAGPPPGQEDKKEADPKFRITSSMAL
;
A
#
# COMPACT_ATOMS: atom_id res chain seq x y z
N LEU A 1 20.93 -2.10 4.43
CA LEU A 1 20.35 -2.24 3.06
C LEU A 1 19.01 -2.94 3.20
N MET A 2 17.89 -2.23 2.98
CA MET A 2 16.59 -2.89 2.93
C MET A 2 16.53 -3.69 1.62
N TYR A 3 16.28 -4.99 1.73
CA TYR A 3 16.17 -5.88 0.59
C TYR A 3 14.77 -5.74 -0.02
N ALA A 4 14.67 -5.87 -1.35
CA ALA A 4 13.38 -5.98 -2.04
C ALA A 4 12.54 -7.12 -1.44
N SER A 5 11.21 -7.05 -1.56
CA SER A 5 10.28 -8.02 -0.93
C SER A 5 10.65 -9.46 -1.26
N GLU A 6 11.04 -9.75 -2.50
CA GLU A 6 11.43 -11.09 -2.93
C GLU A 6 12.74 -11.54 -2.32
N ALA A 7 13.71 -10.64 -2.12
CA ALA A 7 14.97 -11.01 -1.45
C ALA A 7 14.75 -11.30 0.04
N CYS A 8 13.80 -10.62 0.70
CA CYS A 8 13.36 -10.97 2.05
C CYS A 8 12.63 -12.32 2.09
N ARG A 9 11.73 -12.57 1.13
CA ARG A 9 11.00 -13.85 0.97
C ARG A 9 11.96 -15.02 0.72
N ASP A 10 12.84 -14.89 -0.27
CA ASP A 10 13.72 -15.96 -0.76
C ASP A 10 14.77 -16.35 0.30
N ARG A 11 15.12 -15.46 1.24
CA ARG A 11 16.03 -15.75 2.35
C ARG A 11 15.37 -16.48 3.52
N ASN A 12 14.03 -16.51 3.57
CA ASN A 12 13.25 -17.11 4.66
C ASN A 12 13.66 -16.60 6.07
N ASP A 13 14.06 -15.33 6.16
CA ASP A 13 14.56 -14.70 7.40
C ASP A 13 13.46 -14.48 8.47
N MET A 14 12.21 -14.94 8.24
CA MET A 14 11.00 -14.66 9.06
C MET A 14 10.71 -13.16 9.31
N LYS A 15 11.27 -12.26 8.48
CA LYS A 15 11.11 -10.81 8.62
C LYS A 15 9.98 -10.22 7.77
N LEU A 16 9.38 -11.04 6.91
CA LEU A 16 8.33 -10.65 5.97
C LEU A 16 7.02 -11.32 6.38
N ILE A 17 5.96 -10.53 6.50
CA ILE A 17 4.60 -11.01 6.76
C ILE A 17 3.70 -10.60 5.59
N PHE A 18 2.92 -11.54 5.08
CA PHE A 18 1.92 -11.32 4.04
C PHE A 18 0.56 -11.09 4.70
N LEU A 19 -0.12 -10.01 4.30
CA LEU A 19 -1.44 -9.63 4.82
C LEU A 19 -2.38 -9.46 3.62
N ASP A 20 -2.98 -10.55 3.14
CA ASP A 20 -3.61 -10.56 1.82
C ASP A 20 -5.02 -10.00 1.83
N THR A 21 -5.67 -9.94 2.99
CA THR A 21 -7.03 -9.41 3.16
C THR A 21 -7.11 -8.24 4.14
N CYS A 22 -8.17 -7.44 4.03
CA CYS A 22 -8.46 -6.38 5.01
C CYS A 22 -8.62 -6.93 6.42
N ASP A 23 -9.11 -8.17 6.54
CA ASP A 23 -9.33 -8.89 7.80
C ASP A 23 -8.00 -9.33 8.40
N ASP A 24 -7.05 -9.80 7.57
CA ASP A 24 -5.69 -10.13 8.02
C ASP A 24 -4.99 -8.90 8.59
N VAL A 25 -5.14 -7.75 7.91
CA VAL A 25 -4.58 -6.49 8.40
C VAL A 25 -5.23 -6.08 9.73
N ASP A 26 -6.55 -6.18 9.86
CA ASP A 26 -7.26 -5.81 11.09
C ASP A 26 -6.85 -6.73 12.25
N HIS A 27 -6.85 -8.05 12.06
CA HIS A 27 -6.43 -9.01 13.07
C HIS A 27 -4.96 -8.82 13.47
N PHE A 28 -4.08 -8.53 12.51
CA PHE A 28 -2.68 -8.24 12.80
C PHE A 28 -2.53 -6.99 13.68
N LEU A 29 -3.31 -5.94 13.41
CA LEU A 29 -3.25 -4.68 14.17
C LEU A 29 -3.82 -4.78 15.59
N GLU A 30 -4.44 -5.90 15.98
CA GLU A 30 -4.85 -6.14 17.37
C GLU A 30 -3.66 -6.32 18.31
N SER A 31 -2.53 -6.84 17.79
CA SER A 31 -1.33 -7.16 18.58
C SER A 31 -0.06 -6.46 18.11
N TYR A 32 -0.09 -5.87 16.91
CA TYR A 32 1.08 -5.29 16.26
C TYR A 32 0.81 -3.87 15.75
N PHE A 33 1.89 -3.13 15.51
CA PHE A 33 1.81 -1.81 14.90
C PHE A 33 2.40 -1.84 13.49
N ILE A 34 1.80 -1.09 12.57
CA ILE A 34 2.35 -0.86 11.24
C ILE A 34 2.61 0.64 11.06
N ILE A 35 3.85 1.00 10.70
CA ILE A 35 4.24 2.36 10.30
C ILE A 35 4.35 2.38 8.77
N PHE A 36 3.55 3.22 8.12
CA PHE A 36 3.64 3.44 6.68
C PHE A 36 4.63 4.57 6.37
N LEU A 37 5.61 4.30 5.52
CA LEU A 37 6.58 5.29 5.04
C LEU A 37 6.21 5.74 3.62
N SER A 38 5.61 6.93 3.53
CA SER A 38 5.38 7.57 2.24
C SER A 38 6.57 8.43 1.87
N HIS A 39 7.05 8.31 0.63
CA HIS A 39 8.19 9.07 0.14
C HIS A 39 8.08 9.27 -1.38
N GLN A 40 9.02 10.05 -1.90
CA GLN A 40 9.14 10.28 -3.34
C GLN A 40 10.39 9.59 -3.86
N TRP A 41 10.31 8.95 -5.03
CA TRP A 41 11.49 8.36 -5.66
C TRP A 41 12.50 9.45 -6.08
N LEU A 42 13.77 9.25 -5.71
CA LEU A 42 14.89 10.14 -5.99
C LEU A 42 15.67 9.75 -7.26
N SER A 43 15.25 8.69 -7.97
CA SER A 43 15.82 8.27 -9.25
C SER A 43 14.79 7.49 -10.06
N TRP A 44 14.96 7.44 -11.38
CA TRP A 44 14.15 6.56 -12.25
C TRP A 44 14.47 5.08 -12.07
N HIS A 45 15.65 4.77 -11.52
CA HIS A 45 16.15 3.39 -11.40
C HIS A 45 16.16 2.90 -9.95
N GLY A 46 15.78 3.75 -8.99
CA GLY A 46 15.73 3.37 -7.60
C GLY A 46 15.08 4.45 -6.74
N PRO A 47 14.47 4.06 -5.62
CA PRO A 47 13.74 4.98 -4.74
C PRO A 47 14.68 5.96 -4.01
N ASP A 48 15.85 5.48 -3.56
CA ASP A 48 16.77 6.27 -2.73
C ASP A 48 18.25 5.87 -2.97
N PRO A 49 18.85 6.30 -4.09
CA PRO A 49 20.18 5.85 -4.52
C PRO A 49 21.30 6.23 -3.55
N HIS A 50 21.09 7.25 -2.71
CA HIS A 50 22.08 7.76 -1.75
C HIS A 50 21.71 7.46 -0.29
N GLN A 51 20.65 6.68 -0.05
CA GLN A 51 20.18 6.28 1.29
C GLN A 51 19.82 7.48 2.19
N VAL A 52 19.46 8.63 1.60
CA VAL A 52 19.13 9.85 2.34
C VAL A 52 17.77 9.70 3.01
N GLN A 53 16.78 9.18 2.28
CA GLN A 53 15.46 8.87 2.82
C GLN A 53 15.54 7.73 3.82
N TYR A 54 16.30 6.66 3.56
CA TYR A 54 16.51 5.56 4.49
C TYR A 54 17.00 6.04 5.86
N LYS A 55 18.05 6.87 5.89
CA LYS A 55 18.58 7.43 7.14
C LYS A 55 17.54 8.31 7.84
N CYS A 56 16.79 9.11 7.08
CA CYS A 56 15.71 9.93 7.61
C CYS A 56 14.58 9.07 8.22
N SER A 57 14.14 8.03 7.52
CA SER A 57 13.14 7.06 7.98
C SER A 57 13.59 6.39 9.27
N CYS A 58 14.83 5.91 9.36
CA CYS A 58 15.33 5.25 10.58
C CYS A 58 15.25 6.17 11.80
N ARG A 59 15.66 7.45 11.65
CA ARG A 59 15.55 8.44 12.74
C ARG A 59 14.09 8.71 13.10
N GLY A 60 13.23 8.88 12.10
CA GLY A 60 11.80 9.12 12.29
C GLY A 60 11.09 7.97 13.00
N ILE A 61 11.32 6.73 12.55
CA ILE A 61 10.77 5.51 13.16
C ILE A 61 11.22 5.38 14.61
N ASN A 62 12.53 5.49 14.87
CA ASN A 62 13.07 5.34 16.22
C ASN A 62 12.50 6.40 17.18
N LYS A 63 12.34 7.64 16.70
CA LYS A 63 11.70 8.71 17.47
C LYS A 63 10.22 8.39 17.73
N LEU A 64 9.47 7.95 16.73
CA LEU A 64 8.05 7.62 16.89
C LEU A 64 7.84 6.48 17.89
N ILE A 65 8.59 5.38 17.74
CA ILE A 65 8.52 4.22 18.64
C ILE A 65 8.79 4.65 20.07
N LYS A 66 9.82 5.48 20.29
CA LYS A 66 10.13 6.03 21.61
C LYS A 66 9.01 6.92 22.16
N ASP A 67 8.52 7.87 21.36
CA ASP A 67 7.49 8.84 21.79
C ASP A 67 6.15 8.16 22.10
N LYS A 68 5.82 7.07 21.38
CA LYS A 68 4.59 6.27 21.59
C LYS A 68 4.77 5.11 22.58
N ASN A 69 5.99 4.88 23.06
CA ASN A 69 6.34 3.72 23.89
C ASN A 69 5.91 2.38 23.24
N TRP A 70 6.13 2.24 21.93
CA TRP A 70 5.88 0.99 21.21
C TRP A 70 7.06 0.03 21.37
N ASP A 71 6.80 -1.28 21.33
CA ASP A 71 7.86 -2.29 21.30
C ASP A 71 8.39 -2.45 19.87
N PRO A 72 9.69 -2.25 19.61
CA PRO A 72 10.29 -2.51 18.30
C PRO A 72 10.03 -3.92 17.76
N ASN A 73 9.85 -4.93 18.63
CA ASN A 73 9.62 -6.31 18.21
C ASN A 73 8.20 -6.56 17.70
N THR A 74 7.25 -5.71 18.08
CA THR A 74 5.85 -5.76 17.62
C THR A 74 5.52 -4.62 16.63
N THR A 75 6.53 -3.87 16.19
CA THR A 75 6.36 -2.77 15.23
C THR A 75 6.94 -3.15 13.87
N PHE A 76 6.12 -3.00 12.83
CA PHE A 76 6.43 -3.34 11.46
C PHE A 76 6.41 -2.10 10.57
N ILE A 77 7.20 -2.15 9.50
CA ILE A 77 7.30 -1.08 8.51
C ILE A 77 6.65 -1.53 7.20
N TRP A 78 5.84 -0.64 6.63
CA TRP A 78 5.33 -0.75 5.28
C TRP A 78 5.95 0.36 4.43
N CYS A 79 6.60 0.00 3.33
CA CYS A 79 7.19 0.96 2.40
C CYS A 79 7.15 0.38 0.98
N ASP A 80 6.67 1.16 0.01
CA ASP A 80 6.27 0.65 -1.32
C ASP A 80 7.32 -0.26 -1.98
N TYR A 81 8.58 0.16 -2.09
CA TYR A 81 9.61 -0.59 -2.82
C TYR A 81 10.11 -1.86 -2.11
N ILE A 82 9.79 -2.05 -0.82
CA ILE A 82 10.13 -3.28 -0.06
C ILE A 82 8.92 -4.13 0.27
N SER A 83 7.73 -3.53 0.31
CA SER A 83 6.46 -4.17 0.65
C SER A 83 5.68 -4.62 -0.58
N ILE A 84 5.91 -3.99 -1.74
CA ILE A 84 5.33 -4.36 -3.02
C ILE A 84 6.31 -5.25 -3.79
N PRO A 85 5.88 -6.39 -4.36
CA PRO A 85 6.68 -7.20 -5.28
C PRO A 85 7.21 -6.37 -6.47
N GLN A 86 8.51 -6.44 -6.74
CA GLN A 86 9.18 -5.64 -7.77
C GLN A 86 9.53 -6.44 -9.04
N ARG A 87 9.55 -7.78 -8.98
CA ARG A 87 10.01 -8.63 -10.09
C ARG A 87 8.93 -8.92 -11.14
N CYS A 88 7.67 -9.06 -10.71
CA CYS A 88 6.55 -9.40 -11.59
C CYS A 88 5.64 -8.19 -11.75
N SER A 89 5.62 -7.57 -12.93
CA SER A 89 4.85 -6.35 -13.21
C SER A 89 3.35 -6.51 -12.96
N ALA A 90 2.77 -7.68 -13.27
CA ALA A 90 1.36 -7.95 -13.02
C ALA A 90 1.03 -7.93 -11.51
N ILE A 91 1.82 -8.64 -10.70
CA ILE A 91 1.65 -8.66 -9.23
C ILE A 91 1.96 -7.29 -8.64
N GLN A 92 3.02 -6.63 -9.11
CA GLN A 92 3.38 -5.27 -8.70
C GLN A 92 2.22 -4.31 -8.93
N THR A 93 1.57 -4.39 -10.10
CA THR A 93 0.43 -3.53 -10.46
C THR A 93 -0.74 -3.75 -9.51
N LEU A 94 -1.10 -5.00 -9.21
CA LEU A 94 -2.17 -5.31 -8.26
C LEU A 94 -1.86 -4.79 -6.85
N ALA A 95 -0.63 -4.98 -6.39
CA ALA A 95 -0.19 -4.47 -5.09
C ALA A 95 -0.12 -2.92 -5.05
N ILE A 96 0.25 -2.24 -6.14
CA ILE A 96 0.16 -0.78 -6.27
C ILE A 96 -1.28 -0.31 -6.12
N PHE A 97 -2.25 -1.00 -6.72
CA PHE A 97 -3.68 -0.63 -6.59
C PHE A 97 -4.19 -0.74 -5.15
N SER A 98 -3.55 -1.55 -4.31
CA SER A 98 -3.88 -1.70 -2.89
C SER A 98 -3.31 -0.58 -1.98
N LEU A 99 -2.45 0.31 -2.50
CA LEU A 99 -1.80 1.38 -1.72
C LEU A 99 -2.77 2.23 -0.88
N PRO A 100 -3.88 2.75 -1.44
CA PRO A 100 -4.87 3.52 -0.66
C PRO A 100 -5.47 2.70 0.50
N VAL A 101 -5.71 1.40 0.28
CA VAL A 101 -6.29 0.53 1.31
C VAL A 101 -5.29 0.30 2.43
N TYR A 102 -4.04 -0.03 2.10
CA TYR A 102 -2.99 -0.22 3.11
C TYR A 102 -2.74 1.03 3.95
N SER A 103 -2.55 2.17 3.29
CA SER A 103 -2.35 3.47 3.98
C SER A 103 -3.53 3.84 4.88
N SER A 104 -4.76 3.44 4.53
CA SER A 104 -5.95 3.67 5.35
C SER A 104 -6.01 2.85 6.66
N LYS A 105 -5.23 1.77 6.76
CA LYS A 105 -5.31 0.80 7.87
C LYS A 105 -4.20 0.93 8.90
N VAL A 106 -3.01 1.38 8.51
CA VAL A 106 -1.81 1.42 9.35
C VAL A 106 -1.97 2.21 10.66
N SER A 107 -1.12 1.92 11.65
CA SER A 107 -1.15 2.54 12.98
C SER A 107 -0.61 3.97 12.98
N ALA A 108 0.39 4.25 12.12
CA ALA A 108 0.96 5.57 11.94
C ALA A 108 1.46 5.78 10.51
N PHE A 109 1.52 7.03 10.10
CA PHE A 109 1.93 7.45 8.76
C PHE A 109 3.08 8.46 8.86
N ILE A 110 4.19 8.20 8.18
CA ILE A 110 5.35 9.10 8.13
C ILE A 110 5.61 9.51 6.69
N VAL A 111 5.50 10.81 6.41
CA VAL A 111 6.05 11.45 5.21
C VAL A 111 7.57 11.55 5.38
N VAL A 112 8.33 10.89 4.54
CA VAL A 112 9.79 10.94 4.52
C VAL A 112 10.23 11.90 3.42
N ALA A 113 10.54 13.14 3.82
CA ALA A 113 10.84 14.21 2.87
C ALA A 113 12.07 15.06 3.30
N PRO A 114 13.24 14.43 3.50
CA PRO A 114 14.48 15.17 3.64
C PRO A 114 14.83 15.90 2.34
N SER A 115 15.61 16.97 2.47
CA SER A 115 16.34 17.63 1.40
C SER A 115 17.27 16.65 0.70
N ALA A 116 17.00 16.42 -0.57
CA ALA A 116 17.73 15.54 -1.46
C ALA A 116 17.74 16.10 -2.88
N VAL A 117 18.44 15.43 -3.79
CA VAL A 117 18.49 15.78 -5.21
C VAL A 117 18.13 14.55 -6.02
N HIS A 118 17.23 14.71 -7.00
CA HIS A 118 16.90 13.63 -7.91
C HIS A 118 18.07 13.34 -8.85
N GLN A 119 18.53 12.09 -8.89
CA GLN A 119 19.80 11.70 -9.50
C GLN A 119 19.90 12.09 -11.00
N GLN A 120 18.84 11.91 -11.78
CA GLN A 120 18.87 12.16 -13.23
C GLN A 120 18.49 13.60 -13.62
N THR A 121 17.61 14.27 -12.88
CA THR A 121 17.09 15.60 -13.25
C THR A 121 17.80 16.73 -12.51
N SER A 122 18.59 16.40 -11.48
CA SER A 122 19.16 17.36 -10.52
C SER A 122 18.12 18.24 -9.82
N ALA A 123 16.84 17.87 -9.88
CA ALA A 123 15.77 18.62 -9.24
C ALA A 123 15.84 18.47 -7.72
N GLU A 124 15.66 19.57 -7.01
CA GLU A 124 15.55 19.56 -5.55
C GLU A 124 14.33 18.74 -5.12
N CYS A 125 14.56 17.93 -4.10
CA CYS A 125 13.62 16.97 -3.56
C CYS A 125 13.45 17.25 -2.07
N ALA A 126 12.27 17.67 -1.66
CA ALA A 126 11.95 17.99 -0.26
C ALA A 126 10.43 17.89 -0.03
N LEU A 127 9.94 18.33 1.13
CA LEU A 127 8.51 18.35 1.43
C LEU A 127 7.69 19.13 0.38
N SER A 128 8.26 20.19 -0.19
CA SER A 128 7.64 21.02 -1.24
C SER A 128 7.41 20.28 -2.55
N SER A 129 8.33 19.40 -2.96
CA SER A 129 8.17 18.56 -4.15
C SER A 129 7.32 17.32 -3.86
N TYR A 130 7.40 16.78 -2.64
CA TYR A 130 6.60 15.65 -2.20
C TYR A 130 5.10 15.99 -2.24
N ARG A 131 4.70 17.15 -1.70
CA ARG A 131 3.27 17.55 -1.59
C ARG A 131 2.56 17.75 -2.92
N VAL A 132 3.28 17.87 -4.04
CA VAL A 132 2.65 18.04 -5.36
C VAL A 132 2.42 16.72 -6.08
N ARG A 133 2.93 15.58 -5.57
CA ARG A 133 2.80 14.27 -6.21
C ARG A 133 1.44 13.63 -5.91
N ALA A 134 0.74 13.16 -6.94
CA ALA A 134 -0.62 12.61 -6.78
C ALA A 134 -0.64 11.34 -5.92
N TRP A 135 0.26 10.38 -6.14
CA TRP A 135 0.35 9.16 -5.32
C TRP A 135 0.61 9.46 -3.84
N CYS A 136 1.50 10.40 -3.54
CA CYS A 136 1.79 10.83 -2.17
C CYS A 136 0.57 11.47 -1.50
N ARG A 137 -0.17 12.34 -2.24
CA ARG A 137 -1.45 12.88 -1.78
C ARG A 137 -2.47 11.77 -1.53
N ALA A 138 -2.52 10.77 -2.42
CA ALA A 138 -3.46 9.66 -2.33
C ALA A 138 -3.26 8.85 -1.06
N GLU A 139 -2.03 8.46 -0.76
CA GLU A 139 -1.67 7.72 0.46
C GLU A 139 -2.01 8.52 1.73
N MET A 140 -1.66 9.81 1.74
CA MET A 140 -1.96 10.69 2.87
C MET A 140 -3.46 10.85 3.11
N LEU A 141 -4.23 11.16 2.06
CA LEU A 141 -5.67 11.36 2.18
C LEU A 141 -6.35 10.06 2.63
N SER A 142 -5.91 8.91 2.11
CA SER A 142 -6.46 7.60 2.50
C SER A 142 -6.28 7.32 3.99
N HIS A 143 -5.10 7.61 4.54
CA HIS A 143 -4.84 7.52 5.98
C HIS A 143 -5.69 8.51 6.78
N ALA A 144 -5.67 9.79 6.39
CA ALA A 144 -6.38 10.86 7.09
C ALA A 144 -7.89 10.60 7.16
N LEU A 145 -8.48 10.08 6.08
CA LEU A 145 -9.90 9.73 6.02
C LEU A 145 -10.30 8.63 7.02
N CYS A 146 -9.41 7.68 7.29
CA CYS A 146 -9.79 6.48 8.04
C CYS A 146 -9.29 6.48 9.48
N LYS A 147 -8.15 7.14 9.73
CA LYS A 147 -7.44 7.17 11.03
C LYS A 147 -7.29 8.58 11.60
N GLY A 148 -7.70 9.61 10.86
CA GLY A 148 -7.43 11.01 11.21
C GLY A 148 -5.96 11.38 11.04
N ILE A 149 -5.58 12.56 11.53
CA ILE A 149 -4.22 13.11 11.36
C ILE A 149 -3.32 12.95 12.60
N ALA A 150 -3.88 12.47 13.73
CA ALA A 150 -3.19 12.45 15.02
C ALA A 150 -1.93 11.57 15.04
N ASN A 151 -1.86 10.55 14.17
CA ASN A 151 -0.70 9.67 14.01
C ASN A 151 -0.01 9.86 12.64
N MET A 152 -0.13 11.06 12.06
CA MET A 152 0.61 11.46 10.87
C MET A 152 1.80 12.35 11.25
N TYR A 153 2.95 12.10 10.62
CA TYR A 153 4.21 12.78 10.91
C TYR A 153 4.98 13.11 9.63
N VAL A 154 5.79 14.16 9.69
CA VAL A 154 6.82 14.47 8.69
C VAL A 154 8.19 14.17 9.29
N ALA A 155 8.99 13.37 8.60
CA ALA A 155 10.40 13.14 8.88
C ALA A 155 11.25 13.90 7.84
N ASN A 156 12.09 14.83 8.31
CA ASN A 156 13.01 15.63 7.51
C ASN A 156 14.31 15.93 8.29
N GLU A 157 15.03 17.00 7.91
CA GLU A 157 16.23 17.48 8.60
C GLU A 157 15.98 17.84 10.07
N ASP A 158 14.80 18.39 10.37
CA ASP A 158 14.41 18.89 11.69
C ASP A 158 13.98 17.75 12.64
N GLY A 159 13.92 16.52 12.14
CA GLY A 159 13.52 15.33 12.89
C GLY A 159 12.12 14.86 12.53
N LEU A 160 11.38 14.35 13.52
CA LEU A 160 10.00 13.88 13.36
C LEU A 160 9.03 14.92 13.93
N ILE A 161 8.22 15.52 13.05
CA ILE A 161 7.28 16.59 13.35
C ILE A 161 5.85 16.05 13.19
N PRO A 162 4.97 16.16 14.20
CA PRO A 162 3.56 15.81 14.07
C PRO A 162 2.84 16.71 13.06
N PHE A 163 1.84 16.16 12.37
CA PHE A 163 0.99 16.96 11.49
C PHE A 163 0.20 18.01 12.27
N GLN A 164 0.01 19.16 11.63
CA GLN A 164 -0.87 20.22 12.13
C GLN A 164 -2.11 20.27 11.23
N GLN A 165 -3.29 20.37 11.85
CA GLN A 165 -4.60 20.36 11.17
C GLN A 165 -4.70 21.47 10.12
N ASP A 166 -4.22 22.67 10.45
CA ASP A 166 -4.22 23.83 9.55
C ASP A 166 -3.03 23.86 8.58
N SER A 167 -2.25 22.78 8.51
CA SER A 167 -1.12 22.75 7.59
C SER A 167 -1.60 22.71 6.14
N SER A 168 -0.91 23.48 5.28
CA SER A 168 -1.09 23.38 3.83
C SER A 168 -0.94 21.93 3.33
N LEU A 169 -0.19 21.09 4.03
CA LEU A 169 0.03 19.70 3.69
C LEU A 169 -1.25 18.84 3.75
N VAL A 170 -2.07 18.98 4.80
CA VAL A 170 -3.37 18.30 4.91
C VAL A 170 -4.31 18.80 3.82
N ARG A 171 -4.40 20.11 3.65
CA ARG A 171 -5.25 20.73 2.62
C ARG A 171 -4.85 20.30 1.21
N ASP A 172 -3.57 20.32 0.88
CA ASP A 172 -3.06 19.96 -0.44
C ASP A 172 -3.26 18.47 -0.73
N SER A 173 -3.28 17.61 0.31
CA SER A 173 -3.57 16.18 0.18
C SER A 173 -5.00 15.87 -0.29
N MET A 174 -5.96 16.76 -0.01
CA MET A 174 -7.35 16.59 -0.46
C MET A 174 -7.47 16.60 -2.00
N TYR A 175 -6.56 17.30 -2.68
CA TYR A 175 -6.61 17.50 -4.12
C TYR A 175 -5.72 16.51 -4.86
N VAL A 176 -5.96 15.21 -4.67
CA VAL A 176 -5.18 14.11 -5.26
C VAL A 176 -5.06 14.23 -6.78
N PHE A 177 -6.18 14.51 -7.45
CA PHE A 177 -6.24 14.56 -8.92
C PHE A 177 -5.70 15.86 -9.52
N GLU A 178 -5.35 16.85 -8.69
CA GLU A 178 -4.54 18.01 -9.07
C GLU A 178 -3.04 17.74 -8.92
N GLY A 179 -2.66 16.61 -8.32
CA GLY A 179 -1.27 16.22 -8.17
C GLY A 179 -0.62 15.81 -9.49
N GLU A 180 0.71 15.92 -9.51
CA GLU A 180 1.56 15.51 -10.62
C GLU A 180 1.83 13.99 -10.57
N LEU A 181 1.77 13.36 -11.74
CA LEU A 181 2.11 11.97 -11.96
C LEU A 181 3.23 11.86 -12.99
N THR A 182 4.11 10.89 -12.80
CA THR A 182 5.18 10.61 -13.77
C THR A 182 4.61 10.28 -15.15
N CYS A 183 3.54 9.49 -15.23
CA CYS A 183 2.88 9.16 -16.50
C CYS A 183 2.39 10.42 -17.24
N CYS A 184 1.80 11.39 -16.52
CA CYS A 184 1.34 12.64 -17.13
C CYS A 184 2.51 13.51 -17.60
N ARG A 185 3.58 13.62 -16.81
CA ARG A 185 4.78 14.38 -17.17
C ARG A 185 5.49 13.79 -18.39
N MET A 186 5.50 12.47 -18.51
CA MET A 186 6.04 11.74 -19.66
C MET A 186 5.06 11.67 -20.84
N LYS A 187 3.99 12.49 -20.83
CA LYS A 187 2.93 12.52 -21.84
C LYS A 187 2.44 11.11 -22.20
N HIS A 188 2.18 10.28 -21.18
CA HIS A 188 1.66 8.92 -21.31
C HIS A 188 2.32 8.12 -22.45
N THR A 189 3.64 8.28 -22.63
CA THR A 189 4.40 7.56 -23.65
C THR A 189 4.26 6.05 -23.40
N ASP A 190 3.80 5.32 -24.41
CA ASP A 190 3.53 3.88 -24.37
C ASP A 190 2.52 3.44 -23.29
N MET A 191 1.60 4.33 -22.89
CA MET A 191 0.56 4.03 -21.91
C MET A 191 -0.83 4.32 -22.49
N GLU A 192 -1.74 3.34 -22.37
CA GLU A 192 -3.15 3.53 -22.74
C GLU A 192 -3.98 4.10 -21.58
N VAL A 193 -3.55 3.90 -20.33
CA VAL A 193 -4.31 4.21 -19.11
C VAL A 193 -3.48 5.11 -18.20
N CYS A 194 -4.05 6.23 -17.76
CA CYS A 194 -3.41 7.13 -16.80
C CYS A 194 -3.47 6.58 -15.36
N ASP A 195 -2.46 6.87 -14.53
CA ASP A 195 -2.52 6.57 -13.10
C ASP A 195 -3.66 7.29 -12.36
N LYS A 196 -4.18 8.41 -12.89
CA LYS A 196 -5.41 9.01 -12.35
C LYS A 196 -6.61 8.06 -12.49
N GLU A 197 -6.73 7.36 -13.62
CA GLU A 197 -7.83 6.43 -13.87
C GLU A 197 -7.76 5.23 -12.89
N LYS A 198 -6.56 4.75 -12.59
CA LYS A 198 -6.33 3.66 -11.62
C LYS A 198 -6.73 4.04 -10.19
N LEU A 199 -6.71 5.33 -9.85
CA LEU A 199 -7.11 5.84 -8.54
C LEU A 199 -8.63 6.00 -8.38
N VAL A 200 -9.43 5.90 -9.45
CA VAL A 200 -10.88 6.14 -9.39
C VAL A 200 -11.59 5.19 -8.43
N VAL A 201 -11.39 3.88 -8.58
CA VAL A 201 -12.10 2.87 -7.79
C VAL A 201 -11.74 2.95 -6.30
N PRO A 202 -10.45 2.99 -5.89
CA PRO A 202 -10.10 3.16 -4.48
C PRO A 202 -10.69 4.44 -3.86
N PHE A 203 -10.70 5.55 -4.61
CA PHE A 203 -11.22 6.82 -4.10
C PHE A 203 -12.74 6.88 -4.03
N LEU A 204 -13.46 6.21 -4.92
CA LEU A 204 -14.90 6.01 -4.78
C LEU A 204 -15.22 5.21 -3.50
N GLY A 205 -14.45 4.16 -3.21
CA GLY A 205 -14.61 3.37 -1.99
C GLY A 205 -14.30 4.16 -0.71
N LEU A 206 -13.24 4.97 -0.72
CA LEU A 206 -12.93 5.85 0.42
C LEU A 206 -13.98 6.94 0.61
N TYR A 207 -14.48 7.53 -0.48
CA TYR A 207 -15.50 8.56 -0.40
C TYR A 207 -16.86 8.00 0.02
N SER A 208 -17.24 6.80 -0.42
CA SER A 208 -18.47 6.15 0.03
C SER A 208 -18.48 5.96 1.54
N TYR A 209 -17.32 5.64 2.11
CA TYR A 209 -17.15 5.57 3.56
C TYR A 209 -17.30 6.91 4.26
N VAL A 210 -16.80 8.01 3.69
CA VAL A 210 -17.01 9.36 4.23
C VAL A 210 -18.50 9.69 4.27
N VAL A 211 -19.20 9.52 3.13
CA VAL A 211 -20.63 9.81 3.00
C VAL A 211 -21.44 8.95 3.97
N HIS A 212 -21.16 7.65 4.03
CA HIS A 212 -21.82 6.74 4.96
C HIS A 212 -21.57 7.14 6.43
N THR A 213 -20.34 7.49 6.78
CA THR A 213 -20.00 7.89 8.15
C THR A 213 -20.69 9.19 8.55
N LEU A 214 -20.79 10.16 7.64
CA LEU A 214 -21.57 11.39 7.86
C LEU A 214 -23.08 11.12 7.98
N ALA A 215 -23.63 10.17 7.23
CA ALA A 215 -25.05 9.85 7.32
C ALA A 215 -25.44 9.24 8.67
N TRP A 216 -24.55 8.43 9.28
CA TRP A 216 -24.94 7.55 10.39
C TRP A 216 -24.16 7.75 11.70
N LYS A 217 -22.95 8.31 11.67
CA LYS A 217 -22.06 8.41 12.84
C LYS A 217 -21.75 9.86 13.25
N THR A 218 -22.44 10.82 12.65
CA THR A 218 -22.18 12.27 12.85
C THR A 218 -22.23 12.73 14.31
N ASP A 219 -23.08 12.12 15.14
CA ASP A 219 -23.21 12.50 16.56
C ASP A 219 -22.12 11.92 17.45
N THR A 220 -21.45 10.85 16.99
CA THR A 220 -20.37 10.17 17.72
C THR A 220 -18.97 10.57 17.23
N MET A 221 -18.92 11.40 16.18
CA MET A 221 -17.68 11.85 15.56
C MET A 221 -17.10 13.04 16.31
N ASP A 222 -15.79 13.07 16.49
CA ASP A 222 -15.12 14.26 17.02
C ASP A 222 -15.25 15.44 16.03
N ALA A 223 -15.18 16.65 16.57
CA ALA A 223 -15.43 17.87 15.79
C ALA A 223 -14.44 18.05 14.63
N ASP A 224 -13.18 17.65 14.81
CA ASP A 224 -12.13 17.81 13.81
C ASP A 224 -12.34 16.87 12.62
N THR A 225 -12.64 15.59 12.89
CA THR A 225 -12.98 14.62 11.84
C THR A 225 -14.25 15.05 11.08
N LYS A 226 -15.26 15.56 11.80
CA LYS A 226 -16.50 16.03 11.21
C LYS A 226 -16.28 17.24 10.29
N ASP A 227 -15.53 18.24 10.74
CA ASP A 227 -15.14 19.40 9.93
C ASP A 227 -14.33 18.99 8.70
N PHE A 228 -13.37 18.07 8.85
CA PHE A 228 -12.59 17.55 7.73
C PHE A 228 -13.46 16.85 6.68
N PHE A 229 -14.41 16.01 7.10
CA PHE A 229 -15.32 15.33 6.19
C PHE A 229 -16.27 16.30 5.48
N PHE A 230 -16.79 17.31 6.18
CA PHE A 230 -17.62 18.34 5.54
C PHE A 230 -16.85 19.12 4.48
N LYS A 231 -15.60 19.49 4.74
CA LYS A 231 -14.74 20.14 3.73
C LYS A 231 -14.57 19.29 2.47
N ILE A 232 -14.52 17.96 2.59
CA ILE A 232 -14.46 17.06 1.43
C ILE A 232 -15.76 17.11 0.63
N VAL A 233 -16.91 17.04 1.30
CA VAL A 233 -18.23 17.11 0.65
C VAL A 233 -18.46 18.48 0.01
N GLU A 234 -18.06 19.58 0.66
CA GLU A 234 -18.18 20.94 0.12
C GLU A 234 -17.32 21.16 -1.14
N GLN A 235 -16.16 20.50 -1.22
CA GLN A 235 -15.23 20.61 -2.35
C GLN A 235 -15.32 19.43 -3.32
N LYS A 236 -16.42 18.67 -3.29
CA LYS A 236 -16.61 17.41 -4.02
C LYS A 236 -16.18 17.50 -5.48
N ASP A 237 -16.64 18.50 -6.22
CA ASP A 237 -16.37 18.62 -7.67
C ASP A 237 -14.89 18.85 -8.00
N ARG A 238 -14.16 19.47 -7.07
CA ARG A 238 -12.73 19.71 -7.21
C ARG A 238 -11.91 18.49 -6.79
N ILE A 239 -12.35 17.79 -5.74
CA ILE A 239 -11.71 16.57 -5.25
C ILE A 239 -11.95 15.40 -6.21
N PHE A 240 -13.12 15.29 -6.80
CA PHE A 240 -13.53 14.22 -7.72
C PHE A 240 -13.90 14.79 -9.09
N PRO A 241 -12.93 15.29 -9.87
CA PRO A 241 -13.21 15.95 -11.13
C PRO A 241 -13.85 14.97 -12.13
N SER A 242 -14.88 15.42 -12.84
CA SER A 242 -15.60 14.57 -13.79
C SER A 242 -14.75 14.07 -14.96
N ALA A 243 -13.67 14.78 -15.30
CA ALA A 243 -12.79 14.49 -16.42
C ALA A 243 -11.38 15.04 -16.19
N PHE A 244 -10.41 14.55 -16.97
CA PHE A 244 -9.04 15.08 -16.98
C PHE A 244 -8.49 15.13 -18.41
N GLN A 245 -7.38 15.85 -18.58
CA GLN A 245 -6.66 15.92 -19.85
C GLN A 245 -5.65 14.77 -19.94
N PHE A 246 -5.87 13.87 -20.89
CA PHE A 246 -4.89 12.86 -21.29
C PHE A 246 -4.03 13.45 -22.41
N VAL A 247 -2.72 13.48 -22.20
CA VAL A 247 -1.76 14.10 -23.13
C VAL A 247 -0.77 13.04 -23.60
N THR A 248 -0.61 12.93 -24.91
CA THR A 248 0.38 12.09 -25.61
C THR A 248 1.26 12.93 -26.53
N GLU A 249 2.30 12.34 -27.11
CA GLU A 249 3.06 13.01 -28.18
C GLU A 249 2.21 13.27 -29.45
N ALA A 250 1.17 12.47 -29.69
CA ALA A 250 0.28 12.63 -30.84
C ALA A 250 -0.79 13.74 -30.64
N GLY A 251 -1.01 14.19 -29.42
CA GLY A 251 -2.02 15.19 -29.10
C GLY A 251 -2.62 14.99 -27.70
N SER A 252 -3.71 15.71 -27.44
CA SER A 252 -4.38 15.68 -26.14
C SER A 252 -5.89 15.41 -26.31
N GLU A 253 -6.45 14.60 -25.42
CA GLU A 253 -7.88 14.30 -25.37
C GLU A 253 -8.44 14.43 -23.95
N LYS A 254 -9.70 14.83 -23.84
CA LYS A 254 -10.39 14.93 -22.54
C LYS A 254 -11.07 13.60 -22.24
N ARG A 255 -10.65 12.92 -21.18
CA ARG A 255 -11.19 11.63 -20.76
C ARG A 255 -12.07 11.75 -19.52
N PRO A 256 -13.14 10.96 -19.41
CA PRO A 256 -13.91 10.87 -18.17
C PRO A 256 -13.03 10.33 -17.04
N LEU A 257 -13.28 10.80 -15.82
CA LEU A 257 -12.62 10.30 -14.62
C LEU A 257 -13.66 9.85 -13.60
N PHE A 258 -14.39 10.80 -13.00
CA PHE A 258 -15.49 10.52 -12.06
C PHE A 258 -16.89 10.79 -12.64
N SER A 259 -17.01 10.99 -13.97
CA SER A 259 -18.24 11.41 -14.64
C SER A 259 -19.48 10.60 -14.21
N GLY A 260 -20.33 11.21 -13.37
CA GLY A 260 -21.54 10.59 -12.80
C GLY A 260 -21.31 9.50 -11.75
N LEU A 261 -20.09 8.96 -11.61
CA LEU A 261 -19.78 7.88 -10.68
C LEU A 261 -19.95 8.28 -9.22
N VAL A 262 -19.62 9.54 -8.88
CA VAL A 262 -19.76 10.05 -7.51
C VAL A 262 -21.22 10.16 -7.11
N ASP A 263 -22.08 10.68 -7.99
CA ASP A 263 -23.51 10.82 -7.70
C ASP A 263 -24.20 9.46 -7.65
N LEU A 264 -23.79 8.52 -8.51
CA LEU A 264 -24.25 7.13 -8.46
C LEU A 264 -23.86 6.48 -7.12
N MET A 265 -22.60 6.62 -6.70
CA MET A 265 -22.15 6.10 -5.42
C MET A 265 -22.94 6.72 -4.25
N GLU A 266 -23.15 8.03 -4.24
CA GLU A 266 -23.94 8.69 -3.18
C GLU A 266 -25.39 8.20 -3.16
N ALA A 267 -26.00 7.96 -4.32
CA ALA A 267 -27.34 7.39 -4.42
C ALA A 267 -27.38 5.98 -3.85
N GLU A 268 -26.39 5.13 -4.18
CA GLU A 268 -26.26 3.79 -3.62
C GLU A 268 -26.10 3.83 -2.10
N VAL A 269 -25.24 4.70 -1.55
CA VAL A 269 -25.07 4.83 -0.09
C VAL A 269 -26.36 5.31 0.60
N LYS A 270 -27.14 6.18 -0.02
CA LYS A 270 -28.44 6.64 0.51
C LYS A 270 -29.50 5.54 0.49
N ASN A 271 -29.46 4.66 -0.50
CA ASN A 271 -30.40 3.57 -0.68
C ASN A 271 -30.02 2.31 0.13
N ALA A 272 -28.76 2.17 0.51
CA ALA A 272 -28.29 1.04 1.30
C ALA A 272 -28.85 1.09 2.72
N GLU A 273 -29.57 0.04 3.12
CA GLU A 273 -29.94 -0.19 4.52
C GLU A 273 -28.69 -0.48 5.36
N MET A 274 -28.73 -0.10 6.64
CA MET A 274 -27.61 -0.09 7.59
C MET A 274 -26.86 -1.44 7.72
N GLU A 275 -27.52 -2.57 7.43
CA GLU A 275 -26.95 -3.93 7.54
C GLU A 275 -25.99 -4.31 6.38
N HIS A 276 -25.97 -3.52 5.30
CA HIS A 276 -25.13 -3.83 4.12
C HIS A 276 -23.80 -3.07 4.08
N PHE A 277 -23.60 -2.07 4.95
CA PHE A 277 -22.34 -1.34 4.99
C PHE A 277 -21.36 -1.98 5.98
N VAL A 278 -20.39 -2.71 5.44
CA VAL A 278 -19.25 -3.18 6.21
C VAL A 278 -18.30 -1.99 6.43
N ASP A 279 -18.21 -1.50 7.67
CA ASP A 279 -17.15 -0.55 8.07
C ASP A 279 -15.82 -1.27 7.88
N PHE A 280 -15.16 -1.02 6.75
CA PHE A 280 -13.93 -1.74 6.39
C PHE A 280 -12.81 -1.52 7.41
N ARG A 281 -12.92 -0.58 8.36
CA ARG A 281 -11.96 -0.43 9.47
C ARG A 281 -12.19 -1.42 10.63
N LYS A 282 -13.32 -2.12 10.63
CA LYS A 282 -13.79 -3.01 11.70
C LYS A 282 -14.26 -4.35 11.15
N ALA A 283 -13.54 -4.91 10.18
CA ALA A 283 -13.92 -6.21 9.66
C ALA A 283 -13.49 -7.31 10.65
N SER A 284 -14.29 -7.48 11.70
CA SER A 284 -14.37 -8.68 12.52
C SER A 284 -15.62 -8.65 13.40
N SER A 285 -16.70 -9.26 12.89
CA SER A 285 -17.53 -10.27 13.59
C SER A 285 -18.82 -10.52 12.81
N MET A 286 -18.75 -11.05 11.59
CA MET A 286 -19.90 -11.74 11.01
C MET A 286 -19.53 -13.20 10.81
N VAL A 287 -19.55 -13.94 11.92
CA VAL A 287 -19.72 -15.39 11.87
C VAL A 287 -21.03 -15.63 11.14
N MET A 288 -20.94 -16.11 9.90
CA MET A 288 -22.08 -16.69 9.21
C MET A 288 -22.53 -17.91 10.01
N CYS A 289 -23.48 -17.72 10.93
CA CYS A 289 -24.29 -18.81 11.46
C CYS A 289 -25.04 -19.42 10.27
N VAL A 290 -24.48 -20.47 9.70
CA VAL A 290 -25.18 -21.36 8.78
C VAL A 290 -26.42 -21.87 9.54
N PRO A 291 -27.66 -21.64 9.05
CA PRO A 291 -28.83 -22.24 9.67
C PRO A 291 -28.75 -23.75 9.47
N THR A 292 -28.52 -24.50 10.54
CA THR A 292 -28.85 -25.93 10.57
C THR A 292 -30.36 -26.05 10.38
N THR A 293 -30.78 -26.47 9.20
CA THR A 293 -32.15 -26.90 8.92
C THR A 293 -32.44 -28.14 9.76
N HIS A 294 -33.10 -27.95 10.90
CA HIS A 294 -33.92 -28.97 11.54
C HIS A 294 -35.35 -28.81 11.03
N GLY A 295 -35.84 -29.79 10.28
CA GLY A 295 -37.25 -29.84 9.90
C GLY A 295 -37.58 -30.72 8.70
N ALA A 296 -37.57 -32.04 8.90
CA ALA A 296 -38.50 -32.95 8.22
C ALA A 296 -38.63 -34.20 9.11
N GLY A 297 -39.76 -34.49 9.75
CA GLY A 297 -41.08 -34.45 9.15
C GLY A 297 -41.39 -35.85 8.63
N ARG A 298 -41.82 -36.70 9.56
CA ARG A 298 -42.18 -38.12 9.39
C ARG A 298 -43.38 -38.24 8.45
N VAL A 299 -43.23 -38.85 7.28
CA VAL A 299 -44.32 -39.43 6.49
C VAL A 299 -43.88 -40.79 5.95
N THR A 300 -44.83 -41.71 6.04
CA THR A 300 -44.81 -43.14 5.78
C THR A 300 -44.73 -43.52 4.31
N GLU A 301 -44.27 -44.76 4.07
CA GLU A 301 -44.67 -45.72 3.01
C GLU A 301 -43.55 -46.26 2.10
N THR A 302 -43.48 -47.60 2.12
CA THR A 302 -43.11 -48.56 1.04
C THR A 302 -41.76 -48.38 0.35
N GLY A 303 -40.82 -49.34 0.32
CA GLY A 303 -40.98 -50.79 0.23
C GLY A 303 -40.59 -51.25 -1.19
N SER A 304 -39.46 -51.96 -1.29
CA SER A 304 -38.93 -52.68 -2.48
C SER A 304 -38.50 -51.78 -3.66
N GLU A 305 -37.51 -52.06 -4.51
CA GLU A 305 -36.66 -53.21 -4.84
C GLU A 305 -35.67 -52.58 -5.87
N THR A 306 -34.35 -52.72 -5.80
CA THR A 306 -33.61 -53.76 -6.53
C THR A 306 -32.10 -53.48 -6.45
N MET A 307 -31.37 -54.58 -6.31
CA MET A 307 -29.91 -54.81 -6.29
C MET A 307 -29.33 -54.79 -7.74
N PRO A 308 -28.06 -55.17 -8.02
CA PRO A 308 -26.77 -54.60 -7.61
C PRO A 308 -25.72 -54.58 -8.77
N MET A 309 -24.52 -54.03 -8.58
CA MET A 309 -23.27 -54.52 -9.22
C MET A 309 -22.10 -53.87 -8.46
N LYS A 310 -21.44 -54.55 -7.50
CA LYS A 310 -20.25 -55.43 -7.68
C LYS A 310 -19.36 -54.93 -8.81
N ALA A 311 -18.21 -54.32 -8.53
CA ALA A 311 -16.93 -54.93 -8.13
C ALA A 311 -15.90 -54.36 -9.13
N ARG A 312 -14.62 -54.14 -8.87
CA ARG A 312 -13.68 -54.34 -7.77
C ARG A 312 -12.37 -53.69 -8.27
N PHE A 313 -11.55 -53.18 -7.35
CA PHE A 313 -10.07 -53.25 -7.29
C PHE A 313 -9.24 -52.89 -8.54
N SER A 314 -8.03 -52.39 -8.49
CA SER A 314 -7.12 -51.88 -7.46
C SER A 314 -5.85 -51.52 -8.24
N SER A 315 -5.00 -50.67 -7.65
CA SER A 315 -3.53 -50.72 -7.71
C SER A 315 -2.83 -50.66 -9.08
N LEU A 316 -1.80 -49.81 -9.17
CA LEU A 316 -0.47 -50.06 -9.76
C LEU A 316 0.32 -48.75 -9.51
N THR A 317 1.24 -48.71 -8.54
CA THR A 317 2.68 -49.10 -8.53
C THR A 317 3.64 -47.97 -8.89
N LYS A 318 4.78 -48.04 -8.21
CA LYS A 318 5.98 -47.20 -8.22
C LYS A 318 6.84 -47.37 -9.48
N GLU A 319 7.90 -46.55 -9.51
CA GLU A 319 9.13 -46.56 -10.35
C GLU A 319 8.97 -45.72 -11.62
N GLU A 320 9.92 -44.88 -12.06
CA GLU A 320 11.39 -44.99 -12.11
C GLU A 320 12.10 -43.62 -12.00
N GLU A 321 13.37 -43.69 -11.57
CA GLU A 321 14.42 -42.67 -11.74
C GLU A 321 14.87 -42.58 -13.21
N ALA A 322 15.20 -41.37 -13.68
CA ALA A 322 16.06 -41.17 -14.84
C ALA A 322 16.84 -39.85 -14.72
N GLU A 323 18.15 -39.97 -14.61
CA GLU A 323 19.15 -38.91 -14.83
C GLU A 323 19.06 -38.36 -16.26
N LEU A 324 19.47 -37.09 -16.49
CA LEU A 324 20.10 -36.54 -17.71
C LEU A 324 20.44 -35.04 -17.49
N PRO A 325 21.30 -34.39 -18.32
CA PRO A 325 22.53 -33.75 -17.87
C PRO A 325 22.49 -32.23 -17.81
N GLY A 326 23.43 -31.64 -17.06
CA GLY A 326 23.62 -30.20 -16.94
C GLY A 326 24.27 -29.55 -18.18
N PRO A 327 23.99 -28.27 -18.47
CA PRO A 327 24.72 -27.51 -19.47
C PRO A 327 25.87 -26.70 -18.83
N ALA A 328 26.98 -26.72 -19.57
CA ALA A 328 28.25 -26.07 -19.28
C ALA A 328 28.19 -24.53 -19.27
N SER A 329 29.02 -23.94 -18.41
CA SER A 329 29.35 -22.51 -18.41
C SER A 329 30.15 -22.10 -19.65
N PRO A 330 29.89 -20.91 -20.24
CA PRO A 330 30.87 -20.22 -21.06
C PRO A 330 31.77 -19.36 -20.18
N THR A 331 33.06 -19.70 -20.17
CA THR A 331 34.16 -18.88 -19.70
C THR A 331 34.30 -17.64 -20.58
N CYS A 332 34.08 -16.44 -20.02
CA CYS A 332 34.54 -15.19 -20.61
C CYS A 332 35.86 -14.81 -19.93
N GLY A 333 36.97 -15.04 -20.63
CA GLY A 333 38.25 -14.45 -20.28
C GLY A 333 38.32 -13.06 -20.91
N LEU A 334 38.58 -12.04 -20.09
CA LEU A 334 39.26 -10.78 -20.40
C LEU A 334 39.37 -9.96 -19.10
N CYS A 335 40.40 -10.24 -18.29
CA CYS A 335 40.85 -9.35 -17.21
C CYS A 335 42.39 -9.31 -17.18
N LYS A 336 42.96 -8.25 -17.76
CA LYS A 336 44.23 -7.57 -17.47
C LYS A 336 43.92 -6.09 -17.78
N GLU A 337 44.20 -5.07 -16.99
CA GLU A 337 45.37 -4.68 -16.18
C GLU A 337 44.85 -3.95 -14.92
N GLU A 338 45.31 -4.27 -13.71
CA GLU A 338 46.37 -3.56 -12.96
C GLU A 338 46.33 -2.03 -13.05
N ASP A 339 45.81 -1.39 -12.00
CA ASP A 339 46.38 -0.16 -11.47
C ASP A 339 46.30 -0.17 -9.93
N GLN A 340 47.47 -0.13 -9.31
CA GLN A 340 47.68 -0.09 -7.87
C GLN A 340 47.44 1.34 -7.37
N VAL A 341 46.49 1.53 -6.47
CA VAL A 341 46.38 2.76 -5.67
C VAL A 341 46.51 2.41 -4.20
N ALA A 342 47.47 3.08 -3.56
CA ALA A 342 47.93 2.89 -2.19
C ALA A 342 46.79 2.96 -1.15
N GLY A 343 46.82 2.02 -0.21
CA GLY A 343 45.89 1.98 0.92
C GLY A 343 46.16 3.09 1.97
N PRO A 344 45.13 3.57 2.67
CA PRO A 344 45.28 4.50 3.78
C PRO A 344 45.76 3.79 5.07
N PRO A 345 46.40 4.53 5.99
CA PRO A 345 47.01 3.96 7.20
C PRO A 345 45.97 3.48 8.23
N PRO A 346 46.36 2.59 9.16
CA PRO A 346 45.44 2.01 10.13
C PRO A 346 45.23 2.96 11.30
N GLY A 347 43.96 3.26 11.63
CA GLY A 347 43.65 3.92 12.89
C GLY A 347 42.39 4.77 12.87
N GLN A 348 41.23 4.11 13.00
CA GLN A 348 40.14 4.53 13.88
C GLN A 348 39.05 3.45 13.78
N GLU A 349 38.87 2.69 14.86
CA GLU A 349 37.71 1.82 15.03
C GLU A 349 36.47 2.70 15.17
N ASP A 350 35.84 3.03 14.05
CA ASP A 350 34.48 3.51 14.04
C ASP A 350 33.61 2.40 14.62
N LYS A 351 33.00 2.69 15.78
CA LYS A 351 31.89 1.90 16.32
C LYS A 351 30.84 1.80 15.22
N LYS A 352 30.79 0.65 14.54
CA LYS A 352 29.67 0.28 13.66
C LYS A 352 28.41 0.27 14.52
N GLU A 353 27.68 1.38 14.49
CA GLU A 353 26.32 1.45 14.97
C GLU A 353 25.54 0.33 14.28
N ALA A 354 24.97 -0.58 15.05
CA ALA A 354 24.27 -1.74 14.51
C ALA A 354 23.12 -1.24 13.61
N ASP A 355 23.11 -1.64 12.34
CA ASP A 355 22.04 -1.29 11.39
C ASP A 355 20.70 -1.73 12.00
N PRO A 356 19.76 -0.80 12.27
CA PRO A 356 18.51 -1.14 12.93
C PRO A 356 17.73 -2.16 12.08
N LYS A 357 17.55 -3.36 12.63
CA LYS A 357 16.83 -4.45 11.96
C LYS A 357 15.33 -4.24 12.14
N PHE A 358 14.70 -3.56 11.18
CA PHE A 358 13.24 -3.44 11.13
C PHE A 358 12.58 -4.68 10.52
N ARG A 359 11.36 -5.00 10.97
CA ARG A 359 10.49 -6.02 10.36
C ARG A 359 9.60 -5.36 9.30
N ILE A 360 9.27 -6.10 8.25
CA ILE A 360 8.60 -5.56 7.05
C ILE A 360 7.29 -6.32 6.83
N THR A 361 6.21 -5.62 6.50
CA THR A 361 4.98 -6.23 5.97
C THR A 361 4.94 -6.11 4.45
N SER A 362 4.31 -7.07 3.78
CA SER A 362 4.16 -7.10 2.31
C SER A 362 2.71 -7.28 1.92
N SER A 363 2.35 -6.66 0.79
CA SER A 363 1.06 -6.87 0.12
C SER A 363 1.24 -7.87 -1.01
N MET A 364 0.39 -8.89 -1.07
CA MET A 364 0.33 -9.81 -2.21
C MET A 364 -0.86 -9.56 -3.16
N ALA A 365 -1.50 -8.38 -3.02
CA ALA A 365 -2.75 -7.93 -3.65
C ALA A 365 -3.99 -8.25 -2.80
N LEU A 366 -4.81 -7.20 -2.61
CA LEU A 366 -6.16 -7.23 -2.03
C LEU A 366 -7.20 -7.40 -3.12
#